data_AF-A0A6N8NRE1-F1
#
_entry.id   AF-A0A6N8NRE1-F1
#
_cell.length_a   1.000
_cell.length_b   1.000
_cell.length_c   1.000
_cell.angle_alpha   90.00
_cell.angle_beta   90.00
_cell.angle_gamma   90.00
#
_symmetry.space_group_name_H-M   'P 1'
#
loop_
_entity.id
_entity.type
_entity.pdbx_description
1 polymer ?
#
loop_
_entity_poly.entity_id
_entity_poly.type
_entity_poly.pdbx_seq_one_letter_code
_entity_poly.pdbx_strand_id
1 'polypeptide(L)'
;DLLDNLDKGNIQFDRLVIECTGMADPGPIIQTFFSHEILCQRYLLDGVIALVDAVHADEQMNQFTIAQSQVGYADRILLTKTDVAGEAEKLRERLARINARAPVYTVTHGDIDLGLLFNTNG
;
A
#
# COMPACT_ATOMS: atom_id res chain seq x y z
N ASP A 1 -6.84 -21.58 -9.63
CA ASP A 1 -8.14 -20.98 -9.99
C ASP A 1 -8.06 -19.65 -10.72
N LEU A 2 -7.52 -18.56 -10.14
CA LEU A 2 -7.51 -17.25 -10.84
C LEU A 2 -6.71 -17.29 -12.15
N LEU A 3 -5.45 -17.76 -12.08
CA LEU A 3 -4.58 -17.92 -13.25
C LEU A 3 -5.18 -18.89 -14.27
N ASP A 4 -5.72 -20.02 -13.82
CA ASP A 4 -6.32 -21.00 -14.73
C ASP A 4 -7.53 -20.44 -15.48
N ASN A 5 -8.33 -19.59 -14.84
CA ASN A 5 -9.46 -18.92 -15.49
C ASN A 5 -9.00 -17.84 -16.47
N LEU A 6 -7.91 -17.14 -16.16
CA LEU A 6 -7.28 -16.19 -17.08
C LEU A 6 -6.73 -16.93 -18.32
N ASP A 7 -6.06 -18.06 -18.12
CA ASP A 7 -5.48 -18.89 -19.18
C ASP A 7 -6.54 -19.53 -20.07
N LYS A 8 -7.71 -19.86 -19.50
CA LYS A 8 -8.88 -20.35 -20.24
C LYS A 8 -9.68 -19.24 -20.94
N GLY A 9 -9.37 -17.97 -20.69
CA GLY A 9 -10.12 -16.83 -21.20
C GLY A 9 -11.51 -16.66 -20.56
N ASN A 10 -11.76 -17.29 -19.42
CA ASN A 10 -13.02 -17.15 -18.67
C ASN A 10 -13.11 -15.80 -17.96
N ILE A 11 -11.96 -15.21 -17.64
CA ILE A 11 -11.82 -13.87 -17.07
C ILE A 11 -10.72 -13.13 -17.83
N GLN A 12 -10.80 -11.80 -17.83
CA GLN A 12 -9.79 -10.93 -18.42
C GLN A 12 -9.56 -9.74 -17.51
N PHE A 13 -8.30 -9.47 -17.16
CA PHE A 13 -7.88 -8.28 -16.42
C PHE A 13 -6.40 -8.01 -16.68
N ASP A 14 -6.00 -6.75 -16.57
CA ASP A 14 -4.60 -6.31 -16.77
C ASP A 14 -3.88 -6.00 -15.44
N ARG A 15 -4.64 -5.84 -14.34
CA ARG A 15 -4.12 -5.45 -13.03
C ARG A 15 -4.78 -6.26 -11.92
N LEU A 16 -3.98 -6.62 -10.91
CA LEU A 16 -4.42 -7.28 -9.69
C LEU A 16 -4.13 -6.36 -8.50
N VAL A 17 -5.15 -6.05 -7.71
CA VAL A 17 -5.01 -5.31 -6.45
C VAL A 17 -5.26 -6.27 -5.31
N ILE A 18 -4.33 -6.33 -4.36
CA ILE A 18 -4.44 -7.18 -3.16
C ILE A 18 -4.66 -6.26 -1.97
N GLU A 19 -5.81 -6.39 -1.33
CA GLU A 19 -6.08 -5.71 -0.07
C GLU A 19 -5.40 -6.47 1.08
N CYS A 20 -4.51 -5.79 1.79
CA CYS A 20 -3.83 -6.30 2.99
C CYS A 20 -4.03 -5.37 4.19
N THR A 21 -5.28 -4.94 4.42
CA THR A 21 -5.63 -4.01 5.51
C THR A 21 -5.69 -4.70 6.89
N GLY A 22 -5.78 -3.89 7.94
CA GLY A 22 -5.80 -4.38 9.32
C GLY A 22 -4.43 -4.87 9.78
N MET A 23 -4.35 -6.12 10.24
CA MET A 23 -3.13 -6.70 10.84
C MET A 23 -2.29 -7.52 9.86
N ALA A 24 -2.57 -7.44 8.56
CA ALA A 24 -1.81 -8.18 7.56
C ALA A 24 -0.40 -7.60 7.36
N ASP A 25 0.59 -8.48 7.19
CA ASP A 25 1.97 -8.13 6.88
C ASP A 25 2.17 -8.14 5.36
N PRO A 26 2.59 -7.02 4.73
CA PRO A 26 2.93 -7.00 3.31
C PRO A 26 4.10 -7.93 2.96
N GLY A 27 5.04 -8.16 3.88
CA GLY A 27 6.28 -8.91 3.61
C GLY A 27 6.05 -10.31 3.01
N PRO A 28 5.28 -11.20 3.66
CA PRO A 28 4.97 -12.52 3.13
C PRO A 28 4.23 -12.50 1.78
N ILE A 29 3.37 -11.50 1.56
CA ILE A 29 2.64 -11.34 0.29
C ILE A 29 3.64 -11.01 -0.82
N ILE A 30 4.50 -10.01 -0.59
CA ILE A 30 5.57 -9.61 -1.51
C ILE A 30 6.47 -10.80 -1.82
N GLN A 31 6.93 -11.51 -0.79
CA GLN A 31 7.80 -12.67 -0.94
C GLN A 31 7.19 -13.75 -1.85
N THR A 32 5.89 -13.99 -1.74
CA THR A 32 5.18 -14.98 -2.58
C THR A 32 5.31 -14.67 -4.08
N PHE A 33 5.28 -13.40 -4.45
CA PHE A 33 5.45 -12.96 -5.85
C PHE A 33 6.89 -13.06 -6.36
N PHE A 34 7.88 -13.20 -5.49
CA PHE A 34 9.29 -13.38 -5.86
C PHE A 34 9.79 -14.83 -5.71
N SER A 35 9.16 -15.64 -4.86
CA SER A 35 9.59 -17.02 -4.59
C SER A 35 8.93 -18.06 -5.48
N HIS A 36 7.77 -17.77 -6.05
CA HIS A 36 7.00 -18.75 -6.83
C HIS A 36 7.20 -18.52 -8.33
N GLU A 37 7.89 -19.45 -9.01
CA GLU A 37 8.31 -19.31 -10.41
C GLU A 37 7.18 -18.89 -11.36
N ILE A 38 6.01 -19.53 -11.25
CA ILE A 38 4.83 -19.18 -12.07
C ILE A 38 4.37 -17.74 -11.82
N LEU A 39 4.37 -17.28 -10.57
CA LEU A 39 3.93 -15.91 -10.25
C LEU A 39 4.94 -14.89 -10.76
N CYS A 40 6.23 -15.15 -10.61
CA CYS A 40 7.30 -14.28 -11.12
C CYS A 40 7.23 -14.07 -12.64
N GLN A 41 6.79 -15.10 -13.40
CA GLN A 41 6.67 -15.01 -14.86
C GLN A 41 5.37 -14.35 -15.32
N ARG A 42 4.31 -14.41 -14.51
CA ARG A 42 2.96 -14.01 -14.91
C ARG A 42 2.52 -12.67 -14.34
N TYR A 43 3.11 -12.26 -13.22
CA TYR A 43 2.81 -11.01 -12.54
C TYR A 43 4.08 -10.20 -12.32
N LEU A 44 3.92 -8.89 -12.40
CA LEU A 44 4.92 -7.92 -11.97
C LEU A 44 4.33 -7.14 -10.80
N LEU A 45 5.02 -7.13 -9.66
CA LEU A 45 4.64 -6.30 -8.53
C LEU A 45 4.99 -4.84 -8.86
N ASP A 46 3.96 -3.99 -8.99
CA ASP A 46 4.11 -2.56 -9.28
C ASP A 46 4.58 -1.78 -8.04
N GLY A 47 4.00 -2.11 -6.87
CA GLY A 47 4.41 -1.57 -5.58
C GLY A 47 3.36 -1.75 -4.49
N VAL A 48 3.67 -1.20 -3.32
CA VAL A 48 2.87 -1.24 -2.10
C VAL A 48 2.32 0.15 -1.81
N ILE A 49 1.00 0.25 -1.66
CA ILE A 49 0.33 1.50 -1.29
C ILE A 49 -0.14 1.40 0.16
N ALA A 50 0.31 2.32 1.02
CA ALA A 50 -0.18 2.42 2.39
C ALA A 50 -1.19 3.57 2.51
N LEU A 51 -2.42 3.25 2.90
CA LEU A 51 -3.40 4.24 3.32
C LEU A 51 -3.19 4.56 4.81
N VAL A 52 -2.94 5.83 5.12
CA VAL A 52 -2.69 6.29 6.49
C VAL A 52 -3.81 7.26 6.88
N ASP A 53 -4.50 6.94 7.98
CA ASP A 53 -5.52 7.81 8.57
C ASP A 53 -4.84 8.85 9.47
N ALA A 54 -4.87 10.13 9.08
CA ALA A 54 -4.19 11.18 9.83
C ALA A 54 -4.70 11.35 11.28
N VAL A 55 -5.93 10.93 11.58
CA VAL A 55 -6.52 11.05 12.92
C VAL A 55 -5.97 9.98 13.86
N HIS A 56 -5.78 8.75 13.37
CA HIS A 56 -5.51 7.57 14.21
C HIS A 56 -4.09 7.00 14.06
N ALA A 57 -3.36 7.40 13.02
CA ALA A 57 -2.10 6.76 12.67
C ALA A 57 -1.04 6.81 13.76
N ASP A 58 -0.94 7.92 14.51
CA ASP A 58 0.08 8.05 15.56
C ASP A 58 -0.13 7.02 16.68
N GLU A 59 -1.38 6.91 17.16
CA GLU A 59 -1.78 5.94 18.17
C GLU A 59 -1.61 4.50 17.67
N GLN A 60 -2.06 4.22 16.45
CA GLN A 60 -1.94 2.90 15.84
C GLN A 60 -0.47 2.47 15.72
N MET A 61 0.41 3.36 15.27
CA MET A 61 1.84 3.07 15.17
C MET A 61 2.52 2.96 16.53
N ASN A 62 2.01 3.61 17.59
CA ASN A 62 2.52 3.44 18.96
C ASN A 62 2.12 2.09 19.56
N GLN A 63 0.93 1.58 19.21
CA GLN A 63 0.39 0.34 19.76
C GLN A 63 0.83 -0.90 18.98
N PHE A 64 0.88 -0.81 17.65
CA PHE A 64 1.09 -1.96 16.78
C PHE A 64 2.30 -1.77 15.87
N THR A 65 3.28 -2.65 16.00
CA THR A 65 4.46 -2.66 15.13
C THR A 65 4.09 -2.89 13.67
N ILE A 66 3.03 -3.66 13.40
CA ILE A 66 2.56 -3.93 12.03
C ILE A 66 2.16 -2.65 11.29
N ALA A 67 1.61 -1.65 11.98
CA ALA A 67 1.25 -0.38 11.37
C ALA A 67 2.50 0.38 10.87
N GLN A 68 3.60 0.31 11.63
CA GLN A 68 4.88 0.87 11.18
C GLN A 68 5.47 0.04 10.03
N SER A 69 5.39 -1.29 10.09
CA SER A 69 5.84 -2.17 9.02
C SER A 69 5.13 -1.89 7.70
N GLN A 70 3.80 -1.71 7.71
CA GLN A 70 3.02 -1.36 6.51
C GLN A 70 3.48 -0.04 5.89
N VAL A 71 3.76 0.98 6.71
CA VAL A 71 4.37 2.24 6.24
C VAL A 71 5.78 2.00 5.70
N GLY A 72 6.57 1.15 6.35
CA GLY A 72 7.94 0.81 5.95
C GLY A 72 8.04 0.07 4.61
N TYR A 73 7.06 -0.77 4.28
CA TYR A 73 6.99 -1.47 3.00
C TYR A 73 6.42 -0.63 1.86
N ALA A 74 5.79 0.51 2.15
CA ALA A 74 5.11 1.31 1.15
C ALA A 74 6.11 1.89 0.12
N ASP A 75 5.72 1.84 -1.15
CA ASP A 75 6.34 2.64 -2.22
C ASP A 75 5.64 3.99 -2.35
N ARG A 76 4.40 4.08 -1.84
CA ARG A 76 3.61 5.31 -1.83
C ARG A 76 2.69 5.33 -0.62
N ILE A 77 2.65 6.47 0.06
CA ILE A 77 1.80 6.66 1.24
C ILE A 77 0.71 7.67 0.88
N LEU A 78 -0.55 7.29 1.10
CA LEU A 78 -1.70 8.16 0.90
C LEU A 78 -2.26 8.55 2.27
N LEU A 79 -2.01 9.80 2.66
CA LEU A 79 -2.42 10.38 3.93
C LEU A 79 -3.83 10.97 3.80
N THR A 80 -4.80 10.30 4.42
CA THR A 80 -6.23 10.63 4.37
C THR A 80 -6.69 11.36 5.63
N LYS A 81 -7.89 11.96 5.59
CA LYS A 81 -8.56 12.61 6.75
C LYS A 81 -7.79 13.80 7.35
N THR A 82 -6.93 14.43 6.57
CA THR A 82 -6.16 15.61 7.01
C THR A 82 -7.03 16.83 7.29
N ASP A 83 -8.24 16.86 6.72
CA ASP A 83 -9.27 17.87 6.94
C ASP A 83 -9.82 17.87 8.38
N VAL A 84 -9.84 16.71 9.05
CA VAL A 84 -10.34 16.55 10.42
C VAL A 84 -9.26 16.32 11.46
N ALA A 85 -8.05 15.91 11.05
CA ALA A 85 -6.93 15.64 11.95
C ALA A 85 -6.25 16.91 12.50
N GLY A 86 -6.43 18.07 11.85
CA GLY A 86 -5.73 19.30 12.20
C GLY A 86 -4.27 19.29 11.75
N GLU A 87 -3.31 19.53 12.66
CA GLU A 87 -1.89 19.63 12.33
C GLU A 87 -1.25 18.27 11.97
N ALA A 88 -1.24 17.93 10.68
CA ALA A 88 -0.65 16.68 10.17
C ALA A 88 0.89 16.70 10.02
N GLU A 89 1.57 17.82 10.31
CA GLU A 89 3.00 17.98 10.03
C GLU A 89 3.87 17.03 10.86
N LYS A 90 3.57 16.88 12.16
CA LYS A 90 4.29 15.92 13.03
C LYS A 90 4.16 14.48 12.54
N LEU A 91 2.98 14.13 12.02
CA LEU A 91 2.74 12.81 11.44
C LEU A 91 3.53 12.64 10.15
N ARG A 92 3.58 13.65 9.27
CA ARG A 92 4.41 13.61 8.05
C ARG A 92 5.88 13.39 8.37
N GLU A 93 6.42 14.12 9.34
CA GLU A 93 7.80 13.93 9.79
C GLU A 93 8.02 12.52 10.33
N ARG A 94 7.06 11.97 11.08
CA ARG A 94 7.12 10.59 11.58
C ARG A 94 7.12 9.58 10.45
N LEU A 95 6.23 9.73 9.47
CA LEU A 95 6.16 8.86 8.28
C LEU A 95 7.47 8.91 7.51
N ALA A 96 8.06 10.10 7.31
CA ALA A 96 9.34 10.26 6.64
C ALA A 96 10.51 9.62 7.41
N ARG A 97 10.46 9.60 8.75
CA ARG A 97 11.45 8.87 9.57
C ARG A 97 11.32 7.35 9.44
N ILE A 98 10.10 6.84 9.30
CA ILE A 98 9.84 5.40 9.10
C ILE A 98 10.24 4.99 7.68
N ASN A 99 9.85 5.78 6.69
CA ASN A 99 10.08 5.49 5.28
C ASN A 99 10.45 6.78 4.52
N ALA A 100 11.74 7.01 4.36
CA ALA A 100 12.27 8.16 3.62
C ALA A 100 12.18 7.99 2.09
N ARG A 101 11.85 6.79 1.59
CA ARG A 101 11.76 6.48 0.16
C ARG A 101 10.38 6.80 -0.41
N ALA A 102 9.33 6.58 0.37
CA ALA A 102 7.95 6.70 -0.09
C ALA A 102 7.48 8.17 -0.07
N PRO A 103 7.05 8.74 -1.22
CA PRO A 103 6.33 10.01 -1.21
C PRO A 103 5.00 9.89 -0.46
N VAL A 104 4.68 10.92 0.32
CA VAL A 104 3.43 11.05 1.09
C VAL A 104 2.49 12.02 0.37
N TYR A 105 1.43 11.49 -0.24
CA TYR A 105 0.39 12.28 -0.90
C TYR A 105 -0.77 12.51 0.05
N THR A 106 -1.25 13.76 0.14
CA THR A 106 -2.46 14.03 0.91
C THR A 106 -3.69 13.86 0.04
N VAL A 107 -4.66 13.16 0.62
CA VAL A 107 -5.94 12.85 0.02
C VAL A 107 -7.01 13.48 0.88
N THR A 108 -7.86 14.28 0.26
CA THR A 108 -9.03 14.89 0.90
C THR A 108 -10.29 14.33 0.29
N HIS A 109 -11.31 14.03 1.11
CA HIS A 109 -12.63 13.55 0.67
C HIS A 109 -12.66 12.19 -0.06
N GLY A 110 -11.60 11.38 0.03
CA GLY A 110 -11.54 10.06 -0.61
C GLY A 110 -11.37 10.12 -2.14
N ASP A 111 -11.28 11.32 -2.72
CA ASP A 111 -10.92 11.49 -4.12
C ASP A 111 -9.42 11.31 -4.28
N ILE A 112 -9.06 10.17 -4.88
CA ILE A 112 -7.70 9.83 -5.27
C ILE A 112 -7.75 9.58 -6.77
N ASP A 113 -6.87 10.22 -7.52
CA ASP A 113 -6.64 9.83 -8.91
C ASP A 113 -6.17 8.36 -8.91
N LEU A 114 -6.91 7.47 -9.59
CA LEU A 114 -6.54 6.06 -9.76
C LEU A 114 -5.11 5.91 -10.30
N GLY A 115 -4.60 6.89 -11.04
CA GLY A 115 -3.20 6.96 -11.47
C GLY A 115 -2.20 6.95 -10.31
N LEU A 116 -2.60 7.38 -9.11
CA LEU A 116 -1.78 7.30 -7.89
C LEU A 116 -1.74 5.90 -7.27
N LEU A 117 -2.54 4.94 -7.74
CA LEU A 117 -2.42 3.54 -7.29
C LEU A 117 -1.47 2.72 -8.17
N PHE A 118 -1.14 3.22 -9.36
CA PHE A 118 -0.38 2.48 -10.36
C PHE A 118 0.93 3.20 -10.71
N ASN A 119 1.82 2.46 -11.38
CA ASN A 119 3.12 2.92 -11.87
C ASN A 119 3.93 3.55 -10.73
N THR A 120 4.02 2.83 -9.61
CA THR A 120 4.83 3.23 -8.45
C THR A 120 6.32 3.12 -8.73
N ASN A 121 6.72 2.34 -9.74
CA ASN A 121 8.11 2.02 -10.06
C ASN A 121 8.86 1.46 -8.83
N GLY A 122 8.19 0.61 -8.05
CA GLY A 122 8.75 -0.03 -6.85
C GLY A 122 10.00 -0.87 -7.13
#